data_AF-A0A7G5CBK9-F1
#
_entry.id   AF-A0A7G5CBK9-F1
#
_cell.length_a   1.000
_cell.length_b   1.000
_cell.length_c   1.000
_cell.angle_alpha   90.00
_cell.angle_beta   90.00
_cell.angle_gamma   90.00
#
_symmetry.space_group_name_H-M   'P 1'
#
loop_
_entity.id
_entity.type
_entity.pdbx_description
1 polymer ?
#
loop_
_entity_poly.entity_id
_entity_poly.type
_entity_poly.pdbx_seq_one_letter_code
_entity_poly.pdbx_strand_id
1 'polypeptide(L)'
;MPQKMRVSNQGEYNEFLEKRGNVFHFIDEAIDNWYENSPKVSGGNNVYSDKAVILIHIIVHLFRIGLRQAVGFVKGYLKKIGKDLEVISYSQASRRLSKLNMKINDYRVNRDM
;
A
#
# COMPACT_ATOMS: atom_id res chain seq x y z
N MET A 1 -35.35 18.16 28.18
CA MET A 1 -35.25 16.69 28.12
C MET A 1 -34.13 16.33 27.15
N PRO A 2 -33.05 15.64 27.55
CA PRO A 2 -31.99 15.27 26.59
C PRO A 2 -32.53 14.20 25.64
N GLN A 3 -32.38 14.43 24.33
CA GLN A 3 -32.78 13.51 23.28
C GLN A 3 -31.83 12.29 23.30
N LYS A 4 -32.35 11.12 23.69
CA LYS A 4 -31.62 9.84 23.56
C LYS A 4 -31.55 9.46 22.08
N MET A 5 -30.44 9.79 21.42
CA MET A 5 -30.15 9.29 20.08
C MET A 5 -29.66 7.83 20.17
N ARG A 6 -30.36 6.92 19.49
CA ARG A 6 -29.95 5.52 19.35
C ARG A 6 -29.17 5.41 18.04
N VAL A 7 -27.88 5.09 18.10
CA VAL A 7 -27.04 4.90 16.91
C VAL A 7 -27.49 3.63 16.21
N SER A 8 -28.23 3.76 15.09
CA SER A 8 -28.78 2.63 14.33
C SER A 8 -27.81 2.05 13.30
N ASN A 9 -26.73 2.78 12.97
CA ASN A 9 -25.80 2.41 11.89
C ASN A 9 -24.54 1.66 12.38
N GLN A 10 -24.54 1.11 13.61
CA GLN A 10 -23.36 0.47 14.17
C GLN A 10 -22.83 -0.69 13.31
N GLY A 11 -23.72 -1.47 12.70
CA GLY A 11 -23.37 -2.55 11.78
C GLY A 11 -22.63 -2.02 10.54
N GLU A 12 -23.24 -1.08 9.83
CA GLU A 12 -22.64 -0.45 8.65
C GLU A 12 -21.30 0.22 8.96
N TYR A 13 -21.20 0.87 10.13
CA TYR A 13 -19.98 1.51 10.58
C TYR A 13 -18.86 0.50 10.83
N ASN A 14 -19.15 -0.63 11.50
CA ASN A 14 -18.18 -1.68 11.75
C ASN A 14 -17.72 -2.35 10.45
N GLU A 15 -18.64 -2.69 9.54
CA GLU A 15 -18.29 -3.22 8.23
C GLU A 15 -17.39 -2.26 7.45
N PHE A 16 -17.64 -0.96 7.54
CA PHE A 16 -16.82 0.05 6.89
C PHE A 16 -15.42 0.14 7.50
N LEU A 17 -15.27 0.02 8.83
CA LEU A 17 -13.95 -0.06 9.47
C LEU A 17 -13.19 -1.33 9.08
N GLU A 18 -13.86 -2.47 9.01
CA GLU A 18 -13.25 -3.73 8.54
C GLU A 18 -12.78 -3.63 7.10
N LYS A 19 -13.62 -3.08 6.21
CA LYS A 19 -13.27 -2.84 4.80
C LYS A 19 -12.06 -1.92 4.65
N ARG A 20 -11.95 -0.88 5.49
CA ARG A 20 -10.79 0.02 5.51
C ARG A 20 -9.50 -0.68 5.92
N GLY A 21 -9.58 -1.72 6.76
CA GLY A 21 -8.44 -2.54 7.18
C GLY A 21 -8.04 -3.63 6.18
N ASN A 22 -8.82 -3.83 5.11
CA ASN A 22 -8.57 -4.89 4.14
C ASN A 22 -7.36 -4.56 3.24
N VAL A 23 -6.19 -5.07 3.63
CA VAL A 23 -4.94 -4.88 2.88
C VAL A 23 -5.00 -5.45 1.46
N PHE A 24 -5.83 -6.46 1.21
CA PHE A 24 -5.94 -7.08 -0.11
C PHE A 24 -6.49 -6.12 -1.16
N HIS A 25 -7.31 -5.15 -0.77
CA HIS A 25 -7.78 -4.13 -1.69
C HIS A 25 -6.62 -3.35 -2.33
N PHE A 26 -5.60 -2.97 -1.54
CA PHE A 26 -4.41 -2.28 -2.05
C PHE A 26 -3.50 -3.21 -2.87
N ILE A 27 -3.47 -4.50 -2.52
CA ILE A 27 -2.72 -5.51 -3.27
C ILE A 27 -3.32 -5.70 -4.66
N ASP A 28 -4.63 -5.90 -4.73
CA ASP A 28 -5.36 -6.11 -5.98
C ASP A 28 -5.24 -4.88 -6.90
N GLU A 29 -5.45 -3.68 -6.35
CA GLU A 29 -5.30 -2.43 -7.09
C GLU A 29 -3.88 -2.24 -7.65
N ALA A 30 -2.86 -2.63 -6.88
CA ALA A 30 -1.47 -2.59 -7.33
C ALA A 30 -1.21 -3.63 -8.42
N ILE A 31 -1.72 -4.87 -8.29
CA ILE A 31 -1.58 -5.94 -9.28
C ILE A 31 -2.18 -5.53 -10.63
N ASP A 32 -3.38 -4.93 -10.62
CA ASP A 32 -4.05 -4.47 -11.84
C ASP A 32 -3.29 -3.34 -12.54
N ASN A 33 -2.48 -2.60 -11.78
CA ASN A 33 -1.72 -1.44 -12.26
C ASN A 33 -0.23 -1.63 -11.99
N TRP A 34 0.31 -2.84 -12.16
CA TRP A 34 1.66 -3.17 -11.66
C TRP A 34 2.77 -2.40 -12.36
N TYR A 35 2.65 -2.29 -13.69
CA TYR A 35 3.63 -1.62 -14.54
C TYR A 35 3.19 -0.20 -14.88
N GLU A 36 4.18 0.63 -15.20
CA GLU A 36 3.95 2.00 -15.62
C GLU A 36 3.30 2.03 -17.02
N ASN A 37 2.19 2.76 -17.15
CA ASN A 37 1.44 2.87 -18.41
C ASN A 37 1.70 4.19 -19.16
N SER A 38 2.57 5.06 -18.64
CA SER A 38 2.83 6.37 -19.24
C SER A 38 3.70 6.30 -20.51
N PRO A 39 3.49 7.19 -21.50
CA PRO A 39 4.26 7.22 -22.73
C PRO A 39 5.76 7.38 -22.47
N LYS A 40 6.60 6.80 -23.34
CA LYS A 40 8.05 6.86 -23.13
C LYS A 40 8.57 8.30 -23.29
N VAL A 41 9.12 8.88 -22.22
CA VAL A 41 9.73 10.22 -22.23
C VAL A 41 11.26 10.11 -22.21
N SER A 42 11.94 11.07 -22.85
CA SER A 42 13.40 11.16 -22.81
C SER A 42 13.88 11.36 -21.36
N GLY A 43 14.82 10.53 -20.90
CA GLY A 43 15.29 10.50 -19.50
C GLY A 43 14.99 9.19 -18.75
N GLY A 44 14.23 8.29 -19.38
CA GLY A 44 13.94 6.95 -18.88
C GLY A 44 12.62 6.87 -18.12
N ASN A 45 11.80 5.87 -18.47
CA ASN A 45 10.53 5.64 -17.79
C ASN A 45 10.73 4.72 -16.59
N ASN A 46 9.90 4.92 -15.58
CA ASN A 46 9.77 3.91 -14.55
C ASN A 46 9.17 2.65 -15.19
N VAL A 47 9.68 1.47 -14.81
CA VAL A 47 9.09 0.19 -15.26
C VAL A 47 7.85 -0.14 -14.42
N TYR A 48 7.92 0.18 -13.13
CA TYR A 48 6.89 -0.13 -12.14
C TYR A 48 6.08 1.11 -11.83
N SER A 49 4.77 0.95 -11.66
CA SER A 49 3.88 2.04 -11.28
C SER A 49 4.15 2.54 -9.86
N ASP A 50 3.61 3.71 -9.54
CA ASP A 50 3.64 4.24 -8.17
C ASP A 50 2.90 3.31 -7.20
N LYS A 51 1.80 2.68 -7.63
CA LYS A 51 1.01 1.76 -6.80
C LYS A 51 1.82 0.53 -6.35
N ALA A 52 2.61 -0.06 -7.24
CA ALA A 52 3.49 -1.18 -6.90
C ALA A 52 4.58 -0.77 -5.88
N VAL A 53 5.14 0.43 -6.04
CA VAL A 53 6.12 0.99 -5.09
C VAL A 53 5.46 1.22 -3.72
N ILE A 54 4.29 1.85 -3.71
CA ILE A 54 3.53 2.16 -2.49
C ILE A 54 3.15 0.88 -1.75
N LEU A 55 2.69 -0.17 -2.46
CA LEU A 55 2.33 -1.45 -1.86
C LEU A 55 3.49 -2.03 -1.04
N ILE A 56 4.70 -2.04 -1.59
CA ILE A 56 5.88 -2.57 -0.87
C ILE A 56 6.09 -1.82 0.45
N HIS A 57 5.91 -0.49 0.44
CA HIS A 57 6.04 0.31 1.66
C HIS A 57 4.86 0.13 2.60
N ILE A 58 3.63 -0.10 2.12
CA ILE A 58 2.50 -0.50 2.95
C ILE A 58 2.84 -1.79 3.71
N ILE A 59 3.39 -2.79 3.03
CA ILE A 59 3.81 -4.06 3.65
C ILE A 59 4.89 -3.83 4.72
N VAL A 60 5.89 -2.97 4.44
CA VAL A 60 6.89 -2.57 5.44
C VAL A 60 6.23 -2.02 6.70
N HIS A 61 5.28 -1.10 6.56
CA HIS A 61 4.64 -0.43 7.69
C HIS A 61 3.66 -1.33 8.45
N LEU A 62 2.85 -2.13 7.74
CA LEU A 62 1.86 -3.01 8.36
C LEU A 62 2.50 -4.15 9.13
N PHE A 63 3.53 -4.80 8.54
CA PHE A 63 4.19 -5.94 9.16
C PHE A 63 5.40 -5.57 10.02
N ARG A 64 5.82 -4.29 9.99
CA ARG A 64 7.01 -3.78 10.70
C ARG A 64 8.29 -4.56 10.35
N ILE A 65 8.47 -4.85 9.06
CA ILE A 65 9.60 -5.60 8.51
C ILE A 65 10.50 -4.72 7.65
N GLY A 66 11.75 -5.15 7.42
CA GLY A 66 12.69 -4.41 6.56
C GLY A 66 12.28 -4.41 5.08
N LEU A 67 12.66 -3.37 4.33
CA LEU A 67 12.29 -3.21 2.92
C LEU A 67 12.70 -4.41 2.04
N ARG A 68 13.87 -5.01 2.30
CA ARG A 68 14.31 -6.23 1.59
C ARG A 68 13.40 -7.43 1.87
N GLN A 69 12.93 -7.57 3.12
CA GLN A 69 11.98 -8.62 3.51
C GLN A 69 10.62 -8.39 2.87
N ALA A 70 10.14 -7.14 2.80
CA ALA A 70 8.90 -6.79 2.13
C ALA A 70 8.93 -7.12 0.62
N VAL A 71 10.05 -6.86 -0.07
CA VAL A 71 10.24 -7.30 -1.46
C VAL A 71 10.15 -8.82 -1.58
N GLY A 72 10.79 -9.57 -0.67
CA GLY A 72 10.70 -11.03 -0.63
C GLY A 72 9.29 -11.54 -0.34
N PHE A 73 8.57 -10.89 0.58
CA PHE A 73 7.18 -11.19 0.91
C PHE A 73 6.27 -11.04 -0.31
N VAL A 74 6.36 -9.90 -1.01
CA VAL A 74 5.57 -9.64 -2.22
C VAL A 74 5.89 -10.65 -3.31
N LYS A 75 7.17 -10.98 -3.54
CA LYS A 75 7.58 -12.04 -4.48
C LYS A 75 6.94 -13.39 -4.13
N GLY A 76 7.00 -13.79 -2.86
CA GLY A 76 6.41 -15.04 -2.38
C GLY A 76 4.89 -15.07 -2.53
N TYR A 77 4.22 -13.95 -2.25
CA TYR A 77 2.78 -13.80 -2.40
C TYR A 77 2.36 -13.92 -3.87
N LEU A 78 2.98 -13.17 -4.79
CA LEU A 78 2.68 -13.22 -6.22
C LEU A 78 2.85 -14.62 -6.79
N LYS A 79 3.94 -15.31 -6.41
CA LYS A 79 4.16 -16.71 -6.78
C LYS A 79 3.05 -17.61 -6.27
N LYS A 80 2.59 -17.42 -5.02
CA LYS A 80 1.53 -18.22 -4.40
C LYS A 80 0.19 -18.06 -5.12
N ILE A 81 -0.12 -16.87 -5.63
CA ILE A 81 -1.35 -16.61 -6.40
C ILE A 81 -1.18 -16.81 -7.91
N GLY A 82 -0.05 -17.34 -8.37
CA GLY A 82 0.21 -17.65 -9.78
C GLY A 82 0.33 -16.41 -10.69
N LYS A 83 0.71 -15.25 -10.14
CA LYS A 83 0.95 -14.03 -10.93
C LYS A 83 2.41 -13.93 -11.35
N ASP A 84 2.65 -13.89 -12.65
CA ASP A 84 3.98 -13.71 -13.25
C ASP A 84 4.31 -12.23 -13.39
N LEU A 85 4.56 -11.58 -12.25
CA LEU A 85 4.90 -10.17 -12.16
C LEU A 85 6.29 -10.03 -11.55
N GLU A 86 7.18 -9.32 -12.24
CA GLU A 86 8.49 -8.97 -11.68
C GLU A 86 8.31 -8.02 -10.51
N VAL A 87 9.15 -8.14 -9.48
CA VAL A 87 9.09 -7.25 -8.31
C VAL A 87 10.30 -6.34 -8.29
N ILE A 88 10.01 -5.04 -8.26
CA ILE A 88 11.00 -3.96 -8.15
C ILE A 88 12.04 -4.24 -7.06
N SER A 89 13.30 -3.93 -7.35
CA SER A 89 14.38 -4.11 -6.37
C SER A 89 14.22 -3.15 -5.19
N TYR A 90 14.72 -3.53 -4.00
CA TYR A 90 14.66 -2.67 -2.81
C TYR A 90 15.28 -1.28 -3.04
N SER A 91 16.36 -1.22 -3.84
CA SER A 91 17.07 0.04 -4.12
C SER A 91 16.25 0.96 -5.04
N GLN A 92 15.51 0.40 -5.99
CA GLN A 92 14.60 1.15 -6.86
C GLN A 92 13.37 1.59 -6.07
N ALA A 93 12.78 0.72 -5.24
CA ALA A 93 11.62 1.05 -4.41
C ALA A 93 11.91 2.17 -3.41
N SER A 94 13.10 2.16 -2.78
CA SER A 94 13.54 3.23 -1.87
C SER A 94 13.69 4.56 -2.61
N ARG A 95 14.41 4.58 -3.73
CA ARG A 95 14.61 5.81 -4.54
C ARG A 95 13.29 6.36 -5.09
N ARG A 96 12.39 5.48 -5.55
CA ARG A 96 11.07 5.86 -6.07
C ARG A 96 10.21 6.49 -5.00
N LEU A 97 10.13 5.90 -3.80
CA LEU A 97 9.37 6.47 -2.70
C LEU A 97 9.81 7.90 -2.37
N SER A 98 11.13 8.17 -2.30
CA SER A 98 11.64 9.51 -2.06
C SER A 98 11.20 10.51 -3.13
N LYS A 99 11.07 10.09 -4.39
CA LYS A 99 10.60 10.93 -5.49
C LYS A 99 9.08 11.17 -5.47
N LEU A 100 8.30 10.27 -4.90
CA LEU A 100 6.84 10.41 -4.81
C LEU A 100 6.40 11.50 -3.82
N ASN A 101 7.32 12.02 -2.99
CA ASN A 101 7.07 13.08 -2.02
C ASN A 101 5.80 12.85 -1.18
N MET A 102 5.53 11.58 -0.83
CA MET A 102 4.35 11.24 -0.05
C MET A 102 4.53 11.70 1.39
N LYS A 103 3.61 12.56 1.85
CA LYS A 103 3.49 12.92 3.26
C LYS A 103 2.72 11.81 3.98
N ILE A 104 3.44 10.90 4.63
CA ILE A 104 2.82 9.93 5.53
C ILE A 104 2.62 10.62 6.87
N ASN A 105 1.37 10.98 7.18
CA ASN A 105 1.01 11.41 8.53
C ASN A 105 0.72 10.15 9.36
N ASP A 106 1.67 9.75 10.20
CA ASP A 106 1.45 8.67 11.14
C ASP A 106 0.70 9.19 12.38
N TYR A 107 -0.63 9.01 12.38
CA TYR A 107 -1.49 9.38 13.50
C TYR A 107 -1.48 8.35 14.65
N ARG A 108 -0.69 7.26 14.54
CA ARG A 108 -0.57 6.25 15.61
C ARG A 108 0.48 6.63 16.65
N VAL A 109 1.35 7.60 16.33
CA VAL A 109 2.30 8.16 17.28
C VAL A 109 1.59 9.28 18.02
N ASN A 110 1.20 9.04 19.29
CA ASN A 110 0.86 10.13 20.20
C ASN A 110 2.07 11.07 20.25
N ARG A 111 1.88 12.34 19.87
CA ARG A 111 2.94 13.37 19.94
C ARG A 111 3.24 13.84 21.37
N ASP A 112 2.59 13.25 22.36
CA ASP A 112 2.79 13.54 23.78
C ASP A 112 3.32 12.27 24.48
N MET A 113 4.63 12.08 24.45
CA MET A 113 5.43 11.35 25.45
C MET A 113 6.79 12.03 25.56
#